data_AF-A0A318HP24-F1
#
_entry.id   AF-A0A318HP24-F1
#
_cell.length_a   1.000
_cell.length_b   1.000
_cell.length_c   1.000
_cell.angle_alpha   90.00
_cell.angle_beta   90.00
_cell.angle_gamma   90.00
#
_symmetry.space_group_name_H-M   'P 1'
#
loop_
_entity.id
_entity.type
_entity.pdbx_description
1 polymer ?
#
loop_
_entity_poly.entity_id
_entity_poly.type
_entity_poly.pdbx_seq_one_letter_code
_entity_poly.pdbx_strand_id
1 'polypeptide(L)'
;MEKEETMQNNNLIFIFTVCLLVISCKDERKINLEPQRIDYMYSVTYKKDSILVEKQEQGADVSPLNLYSLGGEYFDKRNDKLFLSTKRDTTFEVENMRFYYEIEIKKDMQKGIYETNIFLINQETKHYLMTYYYDVKYNIIKIDESKAVTFR
;
A
#
# COMPACT_ATOMS: atom_id res chain seq x y z
N MET A 1 -26.15 -44.75 26.27
CA MET A 1 -25.99 -43.32 26.60
C MET A 1 -24.60 -42.80 26.22
N GLU A 2 -23.50 -43.48 26.54
CA GLU A 2 -22.13 -42.96 26.31
C GLU A 2 -21.71 -42.82 24.82
N LYS A 3 -22.34 -43.57 23.89
CA LYS A 3 -22.04 -43.51 22.44
C LYS A 3 -22.69 -42.34 21.69
N GLU A 4 -23.78 -41.76 22.22
CA GLU A 4 -24.46 -40.64 21.56
C GLU A 4 -23.76 -39.31 21.85
N GLU A 5 -23.28 -39.11 23.08
CA GLU A 5 -22.55 -37.88 23.47
C GLU A 5 -21.21 -37.72 22.73
N THR A 6 -20.51 -38.82 22.48
CA THR A 6 -19.24 -38.82 21.73
C THR A 6 -19.43 -38.50 20.24
N MET A 7 -20.54 -38.94 19.64
CA MET A 7 -20.87 -38.63 18.24
C MET A 7 -21.28 -37.16 18.07
N GLN A 8 -21.97 -36.59 19.06
CA GLN A 8 -22.41 -35.20 19.06
C GLN A 8 -21.23 -34.22 19.22
N ASN A 9 -20.27 -34.53 20.10
CA ASN A 9 -19.05 -33.74 20.28
C ASN A 9 -18.16 -33.73 19.03
N ASN A 10 -18.04 -34.85 18.32
CA ASN A 10 -17.23 -34.92 17.10
C ASN A 10 -17.82 -34.08 15.96
N ASN A 11 -19.15 -34.04 15.82
CA ASN A 11 -19.83 -33.17 14.86
C ASN A 11 -19.66 -31.68 15.21
N LEU A 12 -19.70 -31.33 16.50
CA LEU A 12 -19.54 -29.94 16.95
C LEU A 12 -18.12 -29.42 16.67
N ILE A 13 -17.11 -30.24 16.94
CA ILE A 13 -15.70 -29.92 16.65
C ILE A 13 -15.49 -29.78 15.14
N PHE A 14 -16.07 -30.68 14.34
CA PHE A 14 -15.94 -30.62 12.88
C PHE A 14 -16.59 -29.35 12.30
N ILE A 15 -17.78 -28.99 12.78
CA ILE A 15 -18.47 -27.74 12.40
C ILE A 15 -17.66 -26.51 12.83
N PHE A 16 -17.11 -26.49 14.05
CA PHE A 16 -16.23 -25.40 14.49
C PHE A 16 -14.96 -25.27 13.65
N THR A 17 -14.36 -26.39 13.28
CA THR A 17 -13.13 -26.42 12.46
C THR A 17 -13.43 -25.95 11.04
N VAL A 18 -14.55 -26.38 10.45
CA VAL A 18 -15.00 -25.89 9.14
C VAL A 18 -15.35 -24.40 9.22
N CYS A 19 -16.07 -23.94 10.26
CA CYS A 19 -16.35 -22.52 10.49
C CYS A 19 -15.07 -21.66 10.58
N LEU A 20 -14.03 -22.14 11.29
CA LEU A 20 -12.73 -21.46 11.35
C LEU A 20 -12.03 -21.40 9.98
N LEU A 21 -12.22 -22.42 9.14
CA LEU A 21 -11.63 -22.48 7.79
C LEU A 21 -12.36 -21.56 6.78
N VAL A 22 -13.68 -21.36 6.91
CA VAL A 22 -14.44 -20.43 6.02
C VAL A 22 -14.29 -18.96 6.38
N ILE A 23 -13.83 -18.61 7.59
CA ILE A 23 -13.55 -17.21 7.97
C ILE A 23 -12.28 -16.67 7.29
N SER A 24 -11.47 -17.54 6.67
CA SER A 24 -10.43 -17.11 5.73
C SER A 24 -11.04 -16.73 4.37
N CYS A 25 -12.11 -15.94 4.36
CA CYS A 25 -12.51 -15.20 3.17
C CYS A 25 -11.32 -14.33 2.78
N LYS A 26 -10.91 -14.43 1.51
CA LYS A 26 -9.86 -13.60 0.93
C LYS A 26 -10.33 -12.14 1.01
N ASP A 27 -9.95 -11.43 2.08
CA ASP A 27 -10.10 -9.97 2.22
C ASP A 27 -9.11 -9.26 1.28
N GLU A 28 -9.17 -9.63 0.01
CA GLU A 28 -8.48 -8.96 -1.07
C GLU A 28 -9.47 -8.01 -1.74
N ARG A 29 -9.17 -6.71 -1.68
CA ARG A 29 -9.95 -5.67 -2.36
C ARG A 29 -9.06 -5.00 -3.39
N LYS A 30 -9.50 -4.95 -4.63
CA LYS A 30 -8.78 -4.27 -5.72
C LYS A 30 -9.57 -3.04 -6.18
N ILE A 31 -8.89 -1.92 -6.37
CA ILE A 31 -9.43 -0.70 -6.97
C ILE A 31 -8.52 -0.25 -8.09
N ASN A 32 -9.07 0.51 -9.04
CA ASN A 32 -8.27 1.21 -10.03
C ASN A 32 -8.38 2.71 -9.80
N LEU A 33 -7.27 3.42 -9.93
CA LEU A 33 -7.16 4.86 -9.81
C LEU A 33 -6.69 5.43 -11.15
N GLU A 34 -7.43 6.38 -11.68
CA GLU A 34 -7.05 7.15 -12.87
C GLU A 34 -6.29 8.41 -12.41
N PRO A 35 -4.98 8.51 -12.64
CA PRO A 35 -4.24 9.73 -12.38
C PRO A 35 -4.75 10.84 -13.30
N GLN A 36 -5.00 12.03 -12.75
CA GLN A 36 -5.68 13.12 -13.47
C GLN A 36 -4.94 13.61 -14.72
N ARG A 37 -3.67 13.28 -14.87
CA ARG A 37 -2.79 13.92 -15.84
C ARG A 37 -2.21 12.96 -16.88
N ILE A 38 -2.39 11.65 -16.79
CA ILE A 38 -1.58 10.70 -17.57
C ILE A 38 -2.40 9.52 -18.11
N ASP A 39 -2.01 8.99 -19.27
CA ASP A 39 -2.73 7.96 -20.04
C ASP A 39 -2.44 6.51 -19.56
N TYR A 40 -2.33 6.29 -18.25
CA TYR A 40 -2.26 4.96 -17.64
C TYR A 40 -3.06 4.94 -16.33
N MET A 41 -3.36 3.75 -15.83
CA MET A 41 -4.07 3.57 -14.56
C MET A 41 -3.15 2.99 -13.49
N TYR A 42 -3.50 3.22 -12.23
CA TYR A 42 -2.93 2.50 -11.10
C TYR A 42 -3.91 1.47 -10.59
N SER A 43 -3.43 0.25 -10.38
CA SER A 43 -4.20 -0.79 -9.70
C SER A 43 -3.70 -0.92 -8.27
N VAL A 44 -4.59 -0.76 -7.30
CA VAL A 44 -4.27 -0.88 -5.87
C VAL A 44 -5.01 -2.08 -5.30
N THR A 45 -4.24 -3.06 -4.83
CA THR A 45 -4.74 -4.29 -4.22
C THR A 45 -4.43 -4.28 -2.73
N TYR A 46 -5.48 -4.25 -1.92
CA TYR A 46 -5.42 -4.34 -0.47
C TYR A 46 -5.57 -5.79 -0.06
N LYS A 47 -4.69 -6.24 0.82
CA LYS A 47 -4.80 -7.50 1.56
C LYS A 47 -4.71 -7.17 3.05
N LYS A 48 -5.02 -8.14 3.90
CA LYS A 48 -5.01 -8.00 5.37
C LYS A 48 -3.82 -7.20 5.91
N ASP A 49 -2.61 -7.52 5.45
CA ASP A 49 -1.37 -6.95 5.99
C ASP A 49 -0.47 -6.31 4.91
N SER A 50 -1.00 -6.05 3.71
CA SER A 50 -0.21 -5.52 2.61
C SER A 50 -1.01 -4.70 1.61
N ILE A 51 -0.36 -3.74 0.96
CA ILE A 51 -0.90 -2.99 -0.17
C ILE A 51 0.04 -3.15 -1.35
N LEU A 52 -0.49 -3.55 -2.49
CA LEU A 52 0.24 -3.64 -3.75
C LEU A 52 -0.28 -2.54 -4.69
N VAL A 53 0.60 -1.70 -5.21
CA VAL A 53 0.29 -0.69 -6.22
C VAL A 53 1.05 -1.01 -7.51
N GLU A 54 0.29 -1.22 -8.58
CA GLU A 54 0.80 -1.58 -9.90
C GLU A 54 0.43 -0.50 -10.91
N LYS A 55 1.42 -0.04 -11.68
CA LYS A 55 1.18 0.85 -12.81
C LYS A 55 0.77 0.02 -14.03
N GLN A 56 -0.40 0.31 -14.59
CA GLN A 56 -0.96 -0.36 -15.76
C GLN A 56 -0.59 0.44 -17.02
N GLU A 57 0.68 0.36 -17.42
CA GLU A 57 1.22 1.01 -18.62
C GLU A 57 1.68 -0.06 -19.63
N GLN A 58 1.26 0.04 -20.89
CA GLN A 58 1.68 -0.91 -21.92
C GLN A 58 3.16 -0.71 -22.25
N GLY A 59 3.97 -1.75 -22.06
CA GLY A 59 5.37 -1.79 -22.50
C GLY A 59 6.40 -1.18 -21.55
N ALA A 60 5.99 -0.75 -20.35
CA ALA A 60 6.91 -0.28 -19.32
C ALA A 60 7.05 -1.32 -18.18
N ASP A 61 8.28 -1.72 -17.88
CA ASP A 61 8.59 -2.60 -16.75
C ASP A 61 8.72 -1.77 -15.46
N VAL A 62 7.58 -1.31 -14.94
CA VAL A 62 7.55 -0.51 -13.72
C VAL A 62 7.39 -1.44 -12.53
N SER A 63 8.45 -1.55 -11.75
CA SER A 63 8.45 -2.34 -10.51
C SER A 63 7.31 -1.88 -9.59
N PRO A 64 6.42 -2.79 -9.16
CA PRO A 64 5.29 -2.41 -8.33
C PRO A 64 5.75 -1.97 -6.94
N LEU A 65 4.99 -1.05 -6.35
CA LEU A 65 5.16 -0.70 -4.95
C LEU A 65 4.47 -1.76 -4.09
N ASN A 66 5.26 -2.47 -3.29
CA ASN A 66 4.78 -3.48 -2.35
C ASN A 66 4.97 -2.97 -0.93
N LEU A 67 3.86 -2.77 -0.22
CA LEU A 67 3.85 -2.31 1.15
C LEU A 67 3.44 -3.42 2.09
N TYR A 68 4.13 -3.56 3.22
CA TYR A 68 3.73 -4.44 4.31
C TYR A 68 3.38 -3.62 5.56
N SER A 69 2.38 -4.10 6.32
CA SER A 69 1.96 -3.49 7.57
C SER A 69 2.85 -3.96 8.72
N LEU A 70 3.36 -3.02 9.51
CA LEU A 70 4.06 -3.29 10.76
C LEU A 70 3.67 -2.21 11.77
N GLY A 71 3.17 -2.63 12.94
CA GLY A 71 2.79 -1.68 13.98
C GLY A 71 1.68 -0.70 13.58
N GLY A 72 0.84 -1.04 12.59
CA GLY A 72 -0.23 -0.16 12.08
C GLY A 72 0.25 1.02 11.23
N GLU A 73 1.44 0.91 10.65
CA GLU A 73 2.00 1.75 9.59
C GLU A 73 2.44 0.85 8.43
N TYR A 74 2.67 1.41 7.24
CA TYR A 74 3.07 0.64 6.06
C TYR A 74 4.48 0.99 5.60
N PHE A 75 5.26 -0.04 5.30
CA PHE A 75 6.67 0.04 4.92
C PHE A 75 6.87 -0.51 3.51
N ASP A 76 7.74 0.12 2.72
CA ASP A 76 8.11 -0.37 1.40
C ASP A 76 9.01 -1.61 1.53
N LYS A 77 8.57 -2.72 0.94
CA LYS A 77 9.27 -4.01 0.98
C LYS A 77 10.65 -3.97 0.31
N ARG A 78 10.93 -2.98 -0.55
CA ARG A 78 12.21 -2.87 -1.26
C ARG A 78 13.35 -2.37 -0.38
N ASN A 79 13.05 -1.57 0.64
CA ASN A 79 14.06 -0.87 1.45
C ASN A 79 13.72 -0.78 2.95
N ASP A 80 12.62 -1.39 3.39
CA ASP A 80 12.13 -1.39 4.77
C ASP A 80 11.91 0.02 5.35
N LYS A 81 11.71 1.03 4.49
CA LYS A 81 11.42 2.40 4.91
C LYS A 81 9.93 2.61 5.04
N LEU A 82 9.56 3.42 6.04
CA LEU A 82 8.19 3.85 6.26
C LEU A 82 7.67 4.54 5.00
N PHE A 83 6.49 4.16 4.52
CA PHE A 83 5.92 4.69 3.29
C PHE A 83 4.56 5.34 3.52
N LEU A 84 3.68 4.76 4.34
CA LEU A 84 2.41 5.40 4.75
C LEU A 84 2.34 5.46 6.27
N SER A 85 2.00 6.64 6.81
CA SER A 85 1.74 6.83 8.24
C SER A 85 0.58 7.78 8.48
N THR A 86 -0.31 7.38 9.38
CA THR A 86 -1.33 8.27 9.96
C THR A 86 -0.96 8.75 11.37
N LYS A 87 0.23 8.36 11.85
CA LYS A 87 0.66 8.55 13.25
C LYS A 87 1.69 9.65 13.41
N ARG A 88 2.50 9.91 12.39
CA ARG A 88 3.62 10.85 12.43
C ARG A 88 3.95 11.38 11.05
N ASP A 89 4.37 12.64 11.04
CA ASP A 89 5.07 13.19 9.89
C ASP A 89 6.51 12.65 9.89
N THR A 90 7.06 12.37 8.72
CA THR A 90 8.41 11.80 8.58
C THR A 90 9.02 12.26 7.27
N THR A 91 10.26 12.74 7.30
CA THR A 91 11.06 13.01 6.10
C THR A 91 12.35 12.22 6.16
N PHE A 92 12.72 11.56 5.07
CA PHE A 92 13.98 10.85 4.96
C PHE A 92 14.44 10.72 3.51
N GLU A 93 15.73 10.50 3.34
CA GLU A 93 16.33 10.25 2.04
C GLU A 93 16.53 8.75 1.79
N VAL A 94 16.41 8.36 0.52
CA VAL A 94 16.66 7.00 0.04
C VAL A 94 17.54 7.07 -1.20
N GLU A 95 18.61 6.28 -1.24
CA GLU A 95 19.41 6.09 -2.43
C GLU A 95 18.99 4.80 -3.15
N ASN A 96 18.78 4.86 -4.47
CA ASN A 96 18.52 3.70 -5.30
C ASN A 96 19.25 3.84 -6.64
N MET A 97 20.15 2.89 -6.95
CA MET A 97 20.87 2.80 -8.22
C MET A 97 21.43 4.15 -8.72
N ARG A 98 22.02 4.95 -7.81
CA ARG A 98 22.61 6.29 -8.02
C ARG A 98 21.65 7.48 -8.07
N PHE A 99 20.36 7.25 -7.85
CA PHE A 99 19.39 8.33 -7.65
C PHE A 99 19.14 8.54 -6.16
N TYR A 100 19.12 9.80 -5.75
CA TYR A 100 18.75 10.21 -4.40
C TYR A 100 17.31 10.67 -4.41
N TYR A 101 16.51 10.14 -3.50
CA TYR A 101 15.11 10.51 -3.36
C TYR A 101 14.88 11.05 -1.96
N GLU A 102 14.06 12.07 -1.85
CA GLU A 102 13.50 12.48 -0.57
C GLU A 102 12.03 12.05 -0.52
N ILE A 103 11.67 11.37 0.56
CA ILE A 103 10.30 10.94 0.86
C ILE A 103 9.81 11.76 2.05
N GLU A 104 8.67 12.42 1.87
CA GLU A 104 7.99 13.17 2.92
C GLU A 104 6.60 12.60 3.17
N ILE A 105 6.37 12.13 4.38
CA ILE A 105 5.08 11.68 4.88
C ILE A 105 4.50 12.78 5.76
N LYS A 106 3.33 13.30 5.39
CA LYS A 106 2.71 14.43 6.08
C LYS A 106 1.21 14.22 6.22
N LYS A 107 0.64 14.64 7.34
CA LYS A 107 -0.80 14.84 7.46
C LYS A 107 -1.21 16.12 6.73
N ASP A 108 -2.14 16.03 5.78
CA ASP A 108 -2.76 17.23 5.24
C ASP A 108 -3.55 17.91 6.36
N MET A 109 -3.26 19.19 6.60
CA MET A 109 -3.90 19.99 7.64
C MET A 109 -5.41 20.15 7.40
N GLN A 110 -5.89 19.87 6.19
CA GLN A 110 -7.30 19.88 5.87
C GLN A 110 -7.77 18.46 5.49
N LYS A 111 -8.77 17.95 6.25
CA LYS A 111 -9.65 16.83 5.86
C LYS A 111 -9.20 15.38 6.09
N GLY A 112 -8.28 15.10 7.03
CA GLY A 112 -7.99 13.71 7.42
C GLY A 112 -7.43 12.85 6.28
N ILE A 113 -6.85 13.51 5.28
CA ILE A 113 -6.06 12.95 4.21
C ILE A 113 -4.60 13.04 4.64
N TYR A 114 -3.82 12.05 4.25
CA TYR A 114 -2.40 11.95 4.49
C TYR A 114 -1.70 11.79 3.15
N GLU A 115 -0.46 12.25 3.09
CA GLU A 115 0.31 12.31 1.86
C GLU A 115 1.66 11.67 2.05
N THR A 116 2.10 10.93 1.03
CA THR A 116 3.49 10.53 0.86
C THR A 116 3.99 11.14 -0.44
N ASN A 117 4.81 12.17 -0.30
CA ASN A 117 5.42 12.91 -1.39
C ASN A 117 6.80 12.34 -1.68
N ILE A 118 7.12 12.15 -2.95
CA ILE A 118 8.40 11.61 -3.42
C ILE A 118 9.02 12.62 -4.37
N PHE A 119 10.28 12.92 -4.10
CA PHE A 119 11.07 13.85 -4.88
C PHE A 119 12.37 13.21 -5.32
N LEU A 120 12.80 13.49 -6.54
CA LEU A 120 14.16 13.23 -6.99
C LEU A 120 15.03 14.40 -6.57
N ILE A 121 16.10 14.10 -5.84
CA ILE A 121 17.15 15.06 -5.52
C ILE A 121 18.22 14.98 -6.59
N ASN A 122 18.42 16.08 -7.30
CA ASN A 122 19.50 16.23 -8.27
C ASN A 122 20.32 17.46 -7.88
N GLN A 123 21.56 17.23 -7.43
CA GLN A 123 22.41 18.26 -6.84
C GLN A 123 21.70 18.93 -5.64
N GLU A 124 21.40 20.22 -5.72
CA GLU A 124 20.69 20.99 -4.69
C GLU A 124 19.21 21.23 -5.04
N THR A 125 18.71 20.61 -6.13
CA THR A 125 17.32 20.81 -6.59
C THR A 125 16.44 19.61 -6.30
N LYS A 126 15.27 19.90 -5.73
CA LYS A 126 14.22 18.93 -5.43
C LYS A 126 13.18 18.92 -6.55
N HIS A 127 13.08 17.81 -7.26
CA HIS A 127 12.14 17.61 -8.36
C HIS A 127 10.97 16.73 -7.93
N TYR A 128 9.75 17.25 -8.02
CA TYR A 128 8.54 16.48 -7.73
C TYR A 128 8.41 15.29 -8.68
N LEU A 129 8.21 14.09 -8.11
CA LEU A 129 7.93 12.86 -8.86
C LEU A 129 6.49 12.42 -8.68
N MET A 130 6.06 12.23 -7.42
CA MET A 130 4.80 11.56 -7.14
C MET A 130 4.28 11.86 -5.75
N THR A 131 2.95 11.90 -5.60
CA THR A 131 2.27 11.92 -4.30
C THR A 131 1.24 10.81 -4.24
N TYR A 132 1.28 10.06 -3.14
CA TYR A 132 0.22 9.14 -2.74
C TYR A 132 -0.66 9.81 -1.69
N TYR A 133 -1.95 9.94 -1.98
CA TYR A 133 -2.94 10.45 -1.03
C TYR A 133 -3.73 9.28 -0.45
N TYR A 134 -3.88 9.24 0.87
CA TYR A 134 -4.60 8.17 1.55
C TYR A 134 -5.40 8.65 2.75
N ASP A 135 -6.44 7.90 3.10
CA ASP A 135 -7.28 8.18 4.27
C ASP A 135 -6.71 7.59 5.57
N VAL A 136 -7.40 7.84 6.69
CA VAL A 136 -7.01 7.31 8.02
C VAL A 136 -6.97 5.78 8.10
N LYS A 137 -7.60 5.07 7.15
CA LYS A 137 -7.60 3.60 7.06
C LYS A 137 -6.55 3.10 6.05
N TYR A 138 -5.67 3.97 5.57
CA TYR A 138 -4.66 3.70 4.55
C TYR A 138 -5.23 3.30 3.19
N ASN A 139 -6.48 3.67 2.89
CA ASN A 139 -6.96 3.56 1.52
C ASN A 139 -6.33 4.68 0.68
N ILE A 140 -5.50 4.30 -0.30
CA ILE A 140 -5.00 5.20 -1.33
C ILE A 140 -6.20 5.67 -2.18
N ILE A 141 -6.46 6.97 -2.13
CA ILE A 141 -7.59 7.63 -2.81
C ILE A 141 -7.17 8.31 -4.11
N LYS A 142 -5.89 8.69 -4.22
CA LYS A 142 -5.34 9.39 -5.38
C LYS A 142 -3.84 9.15 -5.47
N ILE A 143 -3.33 9.03 -6.70
CA ILE A 143 -1.90 9.07 -6.99
C ILE A 143 -1.71 10.16 -8.04
N ASP A 144 -0.91 11.16 -7.71
CA ASP A 144 -0.49 12.19 -8.66
C ASP A 144 0.96 11.93 -9.05
N GLU A 145 1.26 11.98 -10.35
CA GLU A 145 2.62 11.78 -10.87
C GLU A 145 3.01 12.96 -11.76
N SER A 146 4.30 13.30 -11.72
CA SER A 146 4.93 14.31 -12.54
C SER A 146 5.06 13.84 -13.99
N LYS A 147 4.69 14.68 -14.95
CA LYS A 147 4.97 14.44 -16.38
C LYS A 147 6.44 14.69 -16.76
N ALA A 148 7.17 15.43 -15.93
CA ALA A 148 8.42 16.06 -16.34
C ALA A 148 9.65 15.15 -16.15
N VAL A 149 9.54 14.11 -15.33
CA VAL A 149 10.67 13.22 -15.03
C VAL A 149 10.37 11.84 -15.58
N THR A 150 10.95 11.53 -16.73
CA THR A 150 10.98 10.18 -17.30
C THR A 150 12.37 9.60 -17.08
N PHE A 151 12.45 8.49 -16.35
CA PHE A 151 13.67 7.70 -16.27
C PHE A 151 13.76 6.87 -17.55
N ARG A 152 14.71 7.21 -18.43
CA ARG A 152 15.07 6.38 -19.59
C ARG A 152 16.15 5.38 -19.20
#